data_AF-A0AAW0YMA8-F1
#
_entry.id   AF-A0AAW0YMA8-F1
#
_cell.length_a   1.000
_cell.length_b   1.000
_cell.length_c   1.000
_cell.angle_alpha   90.00
_cell.angle_beta   90.00
_cell.angle_gamma   90.00
#
_symmetry.space_group_name_H-M   'P 1'
#
loop_
_entity.id
_entity.type
_entity.pdbx_description
1 polymer ?
#
loop_
_entity_poly.entity_id
_entity_poly.type
_entity_poly.pdbx_seq_one_letter_code
_entity_poly.pdbx_strand_id
1 'polypeptide(L)'
;LQVARIIQEDKLLPTLMETQGYTAFIPTNDALRAYQAPKDRRLVQYHLVNLPYMVQEMPDELNTELSGNPRVYVSRLPSGNPAIKGWENFNYYINNAKIIDANHIAFNEEGTKQVLHIVDQVIVPTVAKIGANTTTGIAAGFITPDAQKLLLKPQLYGLVDNYSISEFENRVSNLDLLDVFNISGKNTFFIPVNQALNVYEKGCAYLWKKRLFSFSCTSSSLIKKKAWLCC
;
A
#
# COMPACT_ATOMS: atom_id res chain seq x y z
N LEU A 1 8.91 16.10 17.44
CA LEU A 1 8.43 15.12 16.42
C LEU A 1 7.08 15.59 15.91
N GLN A 2 6.91 15.79 14.60
CA GLN A 2 5.62 16.26 14.05
C GLN A 2 4.46 15.30 14.35
N VAL A 3 4.72 13.98 14.40
CA VAL A 3 3.71 12.96 14.71
C VAL A 3 3.21 13.05 16.16
N ALA A 4 4.11 13.28 17.13
CA ALA A 4 3.73 13.46 18.53
C ALA A 4 2.77 14.65 18.72
N ARG A 5 2.97 15.72 17.95
CA ARG A 5 2.07 16.88 17.98
C ARG A 5 0.68 16.53 17.46
N ILE A 6 0.58 15.79 16.36
CA ILE A 6 -0.72 15.41 15.77
C ILE A 6 -1.45 14.41 16.69
N ILE A 7 -0.75 13.51 17.37
CA ILE A 7 -1.34 12.62 18.38
C ILE A 7 -1.91 13.42 19.56
N GLN A 8 -1.19 14.42 20.05
CA GLN A 8 -1.66 15.30 21.15
C GLN A 8 -2.83 16.20 20.75
N GLU A 9 -2.94 16.54 19.47
CA GLU A 9 -4.07 17.32 18.93
C GLU A 9 -5.36 16.48 18.83
N ASP A 10 -5.27 15.14 18.90
CA ASP A 10 -6.42 14.24 18.93
C ASP A 10 -6.97 14.09 20.37
N LYS A 11 -8.26 14.41 20.55
CA LYS A 11 -8.92 14.37 21.86
C LYS A 11 -9.25 12.96 22.35
N LEU A 12 -9.29 11.94 21.48
CA LEU A 12 -9.74 10.58 21.84
C LEU A 12 -8.59 9.56 21.84
N LEU A 13 -7.60 9.72 20.96
CA LEU A 13 -6.50 8.75 20.87
C LEU A 13 -5.71 8.58 22.18
N PRO A 14 -5.35 9.64 22.93
CA PRO A 14 -4.64 9.47 24.20
C PRO A 14 -5.42 8.61 25.20
N THR A 15 -6.72 8.87 25.36
CA THR A 15 -7.60 8.10 26.26
C THR A 15 -7.77 6.65 25.81
N LEU A 16 -7.82 6.39 24.51
CA LEU A 16 -7.88 5.02 23.99
C LEU A 16 -6.57 4.26 24.26
N MET A 17 -5.42 4.91 24.07
CA MET A 17 -4.10 4.32 24.33
C MET A 17 -3.84 4.06 25.83
N GLU A 18 -4.58 4.71 26.73
CA GLU A 18 -4.56 4.41 28.17
C GLU A 18 -5.29 3.11 28.52
N THR A 19 -6.30 2.71 27.74
CA THR A 19 -7.19 1.58 28.07
C THR A 19 -6.97 0.34 27.20
N GLN A 20 -6.34 0.49 26.03
CA GLN A 20 -6.15 -0.59 25.06
C GLN A 20 -4.72 -0.66 24.53
N GLY A 21 -4.31 -1.85 24.10
CA GLY A 21 -2.98 -2.08 23.54
C GLY A 21 -2.96 -1.84 22.03
N TYR A 22 -2.02 -1.01 21.57
CA TYR A 22 -1.88 -0.66 20.16
C TYR A 22 -0.53 -1.04 19.59
N THR A 23 -0.49 -1.16 18.27
CA THR A 23 0.74 -1.08 17.48
C THR A 23 0.76 0.22 16.69
N ALA A 24 1.80 1.02 16.87
CA ALA A 24 2.01 2.25 16.14
C ALA A 24 3.10 2.08 15.08
N PHE A 25 2.77 2.42 13.83
CA PHE A 25 3.74 2.56 12.74
C PHE A 25 4.12 4.02 12.61
N ILE A 26 5.31 4.41 13.04
CA ILE A 26 5.71 5.81 13.03
C ILE A 26 6.63 6.08 11.84
N PRO A 27 6.23 6.96 10.90
CA PRO A 27 7.07 7.30 9.78
C PRO A 27 8.27 8.14 10.22
N THR A 28 9.40 7.96 9.55
CA THR A 28 10.58 8.82 9.75
C THR A 28 10.29 10.29 9.41
N ASN A 29 11.14 11.19 9.91
CA ASN A 29 11.06 12.61 9.55
C ASN A 29 11.23 12.84 8.04
N ASP A 30 12.05 12.04 7.38
CA ASP A 30 12.23 12.09 5.92
C ASP A 30 10.96 11.67 5.19
N ALA A 31 10.34 10.56 5.61
CA ALA A 31 9.06 10.10 5.08
C ALA A 31 7.97 11.19 5.18
N LEU A 32 7.86 11.82 6.36
CA LEU A 32 6.89 12.89 6.59
C LEU A 32 7.18 14.14 5.76
N ARG A 33 8.44 14.49 5.50
CA ARG A 33 8.80 15.61 4.62
C ARG A 33 8.45 15.30 3.15
N ALA A 34 8.66 14.07 2.72
CA ALA A 34 8.33 13.62 1.36
C ALA A 34 6.81 13.50 1.13
N TYR A 35 6.02 13.30 2.18
CA TYR A 35 4.58 13.18 2.09
C TYR A 35 3.88 14.52 1.81
N GLN A 36 3.20 14.60 0.67
CA GLN A 36 2.59 15.83 0.15
C GLN A 36 1.11 16.00 0.53
N ALA A 37 0.44 14.95 0.96
CA ALA A 37 -0.99 15.00 1.32
C ALA A 37 -1.21 15.54 2.75
N PRO A 38 -2.46 15.89 3.11
CA PRO A 38 -2.78 16.40 4.44
C PRO A 38 -2.35 15.43 5.54
N LYS A 39 -1.68 15.98 6.56
CA LYS A 39 -1.24 15.26 7.77
C LYS A 39 -2.28 15.47 8.86
N ASP A 40 -3.45 14.91 8.63
CA ASP A 40 -4.61 15.05 9.51
C ASP A 40 -4.70 13.90 10.53
N ARG A 41 -5.74 13.97 11.36
CA ARG A 41 -6.08 12.92 12.34
C ARG A 41 -6.28 11.55 11.70
N ARG A 42 -6.91 11.49 10.52
CA ARG A 42 -7.23 10.22 9.85
C ARG A 42 -5.95 9.49 9.45
N LEU A 43 -4.93 10.24 9.03
CA LEU A 43 -3.62 9.69 8.76
C LEU A 43 -3.04 9.01 10.00
N VAL A 44 -3.08 9.66 11.16
CA VAL A 44 -2.56 9.09 12.42
C VAL A 44 -3.33 7.84 12.81
N GLN A 45 -4.66 7.86 12.76
CA GLN A 45 -5.48 6.69 13.07
C GLN A 45 -5.19 5.51 12.13
N TYR A 46 -4.84 5.78 10.86
CA TYR A 46 -4.43 4.74 9.93
C TYR A 46 -3.05 4.13 10.24
N HIS A 47 -2.20 4.86 10.97
CA HIS A 47 -0.91 4.37 11.45
C HIS A 47 -1.00 3.60 12.77
N LEU A 48 -2.20 3.49 13.36
CA LEU A 48 -2.46 2.75 14.58
C LEU A 48 -3.24 1.47 14.28
N VAL A 49 -2.75 0.35 14.80
CA VAL A 49 -3.42 -0.95 14.77
C VAL A 49 -3.88 -1.28 16.18
N ASN A 50 -5.11 -1.78 16.27
CA ASN A 50 -5.86 -1.95 17.52
C ASN A 50 -5.41 -3.11 18.44
N LEU A 51 -4.24 -3.70 18.16
CA LEU A 51 -3.65 -4.78 18.95
C LEU A 51 -2.12 -4.64 18.99
N PRO A 52 -1.44 -5.05 20.08
CA PRO A 52 0.00 -4.86 20.28
C PRO A 52 0.83 -6.02 19.72
N TYR A 53 1.15 -5.98 18.43
CA TYR A 53 1.92 -6.97 17.69
C TYR A 53 3.40 -6.62 17.58
N MET A 54 4.26 -7.55 17.97
CA MET A 54 5.63 -7.60 17.46
C MET A 54 5.64 -8.06 16.00
N VAL A 55 6.67 -7.72 15.24
CA VAL A 55 6.73 -8.04 13.79
C VAL A 55 6.62 -9.54 13.48
N GLN A 56 7.05 -10.40 14.41
CA GLN A 56 6.96 -11.86 14.30
C GLN A 56 5.53 -12.38 14.55
N GLU A 57 4.72 -11.61 15.28
CA GLU A 57 3.37 -11.96 15.71
C GLU A 57 2.29 -11.41 14.77
N MET A 58 2.64 -10.44 13.93
CA MET A 58 1.70 -9.79 13.00
C MET A 58 1.10 -10.81 12.02
N PRO A 59 -0.23 -10.95 11.91
CA PRO A 59 -0.85 -11.67 10.79
C PRO A 59 -0.60 -10.97 9.45
N ASP A 60 -1.06 -11.59 8.35
CA ASP A 60 -0.93 -11.03 6.99
C ASP A 60 -1.73 -9.73 6.79
N GLU A 61 -2.75 -9.51 7.61
CA GLU A 61 -3.62 -8.33 7.56
C GLU A 61 -3.88 -7.81 8.98
N LEU A 62 -3.78 -6.50 9.17
CA LEU A 62 -4.04 -5.84 10.44
C LEU A 62 -5.18 -4.83 10.28
N ASN A 63 -6.01 -4.68 11.32
CA ASN A 63 -7.07 -3.68 11.35
C ASN A 63 -6.55 -2.39 11.96
N THR A 64 -6.80 -1.27 11.29
CA THR A 64 -6.43 0.06 11.80
C THR A 64 -7.52 0.67 12.67
N GLU A 65 -7.15 1.68 13.47
CA GLU A 65 -8.08 2.45 14.31
C GLU A 65 -8.87 3.50 13.52
N LEU A 66 -8.59 3.67 12.23
CA LEU A 66 -9.35 4.57 11.39
C LEU A 66 -10.79 4.06 11.25
N SER A 67 -11.77 4.95 11.44
CA SER A 67 -13.20 4.63 11.28
C SER A 67 -13.45 3.83 9.99
N GLY A 68 -14.15 2.70 10.10
CA GLY A 68 -14.34 1.75 8.99
C GLY A 68 -13.30 0.63 8.95
N ASN A 69 -12.33 0.64 9.87
CA ASN A 69 -11.29 -0.35 10.09
C ASN A 69 -10.62 -0.84 8.78
N PRO A 70 -10.13 0.08 7.93
CA PRO A 70 -9.40 -0.33 6.75
C PRO A 70 -8.18 -1.14 7.13
N ARG A 71 -7.91 -2.16 6.33
CA ARG A 71 -6.82 -3.10 6.55
C ARG A 71 -5.49 -2.49 6.11
N VAL A 72 -4.42 -2.93 6.76
CA VAL A 72 -3.04 -2.81 6.27
C VAL A 72 -2.49 -4.21 6.06
N TYR A 73 -1.69 -4.37 5.03
CA TYR A 73 -1.16 -5.65 4.58
C TYR A 73 0.31 -5.80 4.98
N VAL A 74 0.64 -6.96 5.52
CA VAL A 74 1.99 -7.30 5.97
C VAL A 74 2.67 -8.18 4.93
N SER A 75 3.81 -7.71 4.42
CA SER A 75 4.68 -8.47 3.53
C SER A 75 6.01 -8.79 4.20
N ARG A 76 6.48 -10.03 4.03
CA ARG A 76 7.74 -10.52 4.61
C ARG A 76 8.63 -11.03 3.49
N LEU A 77 9.81 -10.42 3.35
CA LEU A 77 10.81 -10.82 2.37
C LEU A 77 12.06 -11.29 3.11
N PRO A 78 12.66 -12.44 2.76
CA PRO A 78 13.94 -12.85 3.34
C PRO A 78 14.97 -11.72 3.23
N SER A 79 15.63 -11.39 4.34
CA SER A 79 16.61 -10.30 4.36
C SER A 79 17.95 -10.72 3.76
N GLY A 80 18.25 -12.03 3.76
CA GLY A 80 19.57 -12.56 3.44
C GLY A 80 20.62 -12.29 4.52
N ASN A 81 20.24 -11.62 5.61
CA ASN A 81 21.12 -11.31 6.73
C ASN A 81 20.83 -12.28 7.89
N PRO A 82 21.87 -12.76 8.60
CA PRO A 82 21.67 -13.57 9.79
C PRO A 82 20.98 -12.73 10.86
N ALA A 83 19.89 -13.26 11.44
CA ALA A 83 19.23 -12.58 12.53
C ALA A 83 20.10 -12.54 13.79
N ILE A 84 20.30 -11.34 14.33
CA ILE A 84 20.90 -11.13 15.65
C ILE A 84 19.81 -11.16 16.72
N LYS A 85 18.62 -10.60 16.42
CA LYS A 85 17.47 -10.50 17.36
C LYS A 85 16.27 -11.38 16.97
N GLY A 86 16.44 -12.36 16.09
CA GLY A 86 15.43 -13.32 15.64
C GLY A 86 14.47 -12.82 14.53
N TRP A 87 14.08 -11.54 14.53
CA TRP A 87 13.21 -10.98 13.47
C TRP A 87 13.96 -10.51 12.23
N GLU A 88 15.24 -10.18 12.35
CA GLU A 88 16.05 -9.57 11.28
C GLU A 88 16.32 -10.52 10.09
N ASN A 89 15.87 -11.79 10.17
CA ASN A 89 15.86 -12.75 9.06
C ASN A 89 14.95 -12.29 7.91
N PHE A 90 14.00 -11.40 8.19
CA PHE A 90 13.07 -10.85 7.21
C PHE A 90 13.10 -9.33 7.20
N ASN A 91 12.98 -8.76 6.01
CA ASN A 91 12.50 -7.40 5.83
C ASN A 91 10.97 -7.42 5.91
N TYR A 92 10.40 -6.67 6.84
CA TYR A 92 8.96 -6.52 7.00
C TYR A 92 8.48 -5.23 6.34
N TYR A 93 7.33 -5.31 5.67
CA TYR A 93 6.69 -4.19 5.00
C TYR A 93 5.22 -4.11 5.39
N ILE A 94 4.72 -2.89 5.57
CA ILE A 94 3.32 -2.57 5.84
C ILE A 94 2.84 -1.64 4.73
N ASN A 95 1.92 -2.09 3.86
CA ASN A 95 1.47 -1.31 2.69
C ASN A 95 2.64 -0.62 1.94
N ASN A 96 3.66 -1.40 1.57
CA ASN A 96 4.91 -0.96 0.91
C ASN A 96 5.90 -0.17 1.77
N ALA A 97 5.54 0.31 2.96
CA ALA A 97 6.48 0.96 3.86
C ALA A 97 7.33 -0.08 4.58
N LYS A 98 8.66 0.02 4.47
CA LYS A 98 9.59 -0.88 5.13
C LYS A 98 9.70 -0.52 6.60
N ILE A 99 9.60 -1.52 7.47
CA ILE A 99 9.94 -1.37 8.89
C ILE A 99 11.47 -1.34 8.99
N ILE A 100 12.00 -0.20 9.44
CA ILE A 100 13.45 0.03 9.59
C ILE A 100 13.94 -0.23 11.02
N ASP A 101 13.04 -0.09 11.99
CA ASP A 101 13.31 -0.33 13.40
C ASP A 101 12.01 -0.83 14.06
N ALA A 102 12.10 -1.82 14.93
CA ALA A 102 10.96 -2.66 15.27
C ALA A 102 10.97 -3.09 16.73
N ASN A 103 9.79 -3.53 17.19
CA ASN A 103 9.58 -4.17 18.49
C ASN A 103 9.96 -3.29 19.69
N HIS A 104 9.74 -1.99 19.60
CA HIS A 104 9.83 -1.09 20.75
C HIS A 104 8.60 -1.29 21.62
N ILE A 105 8.78 -1.85 22.80
CA ILE A 105 7.68 -2.16 23.72
C ILE A 105 7.62 -1.09 24.80
N ALA A 106 6.42 -0.57 25.03
CA ALA A 106 6.12 0.29 26.16
C ALA A 106 4.88 -0.25 26.89
N PHE A 107 4.69 0.20 28.12
CA PHE A 107 3.49 -0.08 28.89
C PHE A 107 2.89 1.26 29.31
N ASN A 108 1.56 1.38 29.26
CA ASN A 108 0.89 2.54 29.83
C ASN A 108 0.79 2.41 31.36
N GLU A 109 0.21 3.42 32.01
CA GLU A 109 0.06 3.45 33.48
C GLU A 109 -0.78 2.28 34.01
N GLU A 110 -1.73 1.78 33.22
CA GLU A 110 -2.56 0.61 33.53
C GLU A 110 -1.85 -0.74 33.26
N GLY A 111 -0.60 -0.72 32.78
CA GLY A 111 0.17 -1.92 32.47
C GLY A 111 -0.18 -2.57 31.12
N THR A 112 -0.91 -1.88 30.27
CA THR A 112 -1.29 -2.37 28.93
C THR A 112 -0.13 -2.19 27.95
N LYS A 113 0.19 -3.27 27.21
CA LYS A 113 1.30 -3.33 26.24
C LYS A 113 1.01 -2.45 25.03
N GLN A 114 2.00 -1.64 24.66
CA GLN A 114 2.06 -0.84 23.44
C GLN A 114 3.28 -1.28 22.63
N VAL A 115 3.16 -1.35 21.31
CA VAL A 115 4.28 -1.69 20.42
C VAL A 115 4.48 -0.59 19.39
N LEU A 116 5.73 -0.21 19.17
CA LEU A 116 6.14 0.80 18.21
C LEU A 116 7.08 0.18 17.17
N HIS A 117 6.81 0.48 15.90
CA HIS A 117 7.68 0.21 14.76
C HIS A 117 7.90 1.50 13.97
N ILE A 118 9.12 1.72 13.53
CA ILE A 118 9.49 2.87 12.70
C ILE A 118 9.50 2.43 11.24
N VAL A 119 8.82 3.19 10.38
CA VAL A 119 8.69 2.90 8.95
C VAL A 119 9.33 3.98 8.08
N ASP A 120 9.88 3.59 6.94
CA ASP A 120 10.58 4.48 6.01
C ASP A 120 9.65 5.33 5.13
N GLN A 121 8.35 5.05 5.12
CA GLN A 121 7.33 5.74 4.34
C GLN A 121 6.05 5.92 5.15
N VAL A 122 5.27 6.94 4.78
CA VAL A 122 3.93 7.16 5.35
C VAL A 122 2.98 6.13 4.76
N ILE A 123 2.34 5.32 5.60
CA ILE A 123 1.35 4.35 5.11
C ILE A 123 0.05 5.06 4.77
N VAL A 124 -0.51 4.73 3.61
CA VAL A 124 -1.74 5.32 3.09
C VAL A 124 -2.80 4.26 2.85
N PRO A 125 -4.09 4.57 3.07
CA PRO A 125 -5.17 3.65 2.76
C PRO A 125 -5.13 3.18 1.31
N THR A 126 -5.02 1.87 1.10
CA THR A 126 -5.16 1.24 -0.21
C THR A 126 -6.65 1.12 -0.57
N VAL A 127 -7.36 2.26 -0.64
CA VAL A 127 -8.79 2.27 -0.99
C VAL A 127 -9.06 3.16 -2.18
N ALA A 128 -10.13 2.85 -2.88
CA ALA A 128 -10.66 3.72 -3.91
C ALA A 128 -10.88 5.13 -3.34
N LYS A 129 -10.38 6.15 -4.03
CA LYS A 129 -10.66 7.57 -3.84
C LYS A 129 -12.12 7.90 -4.19
N ILE A 130 -13.08 7.16 -3.65
CA ILE A 130 -14.47 7.60 -3.66
C ILE A 130 -14.62 8.64 -2.55
N GLY A 131 -14.85 9.90 -2.92
CA GLY A 131 -15.33 10.91 -1.96
C GLY A 131 -14.37 12.03 -1.55
N ALA A 132 -13.44 12.48 -2.41
CA ALA A 132 -12.86 13.81 -2.22
C ALA A 132 -13.85 14.95 -2.55
N ASN A 133 -15.04 14.64 -3.10
CA ASN A 133 -15.98 15.66 -3.57
C ASN A 133 -17.47 15.25 -3.54
N THR A 134 -17.89 14.46 -2.54
CA THR A 134 -19.33 14.21 -2.32
C THR A 134 -19.76 14.86 -1.01
N THR A 135 -20.57 15.91 -1.13
CA THR A 135 -21.21 16.73 -0.07
C THR A 135 -22.15 15.93 0.84
N THR A 136 -22.21 14.61 0.67
CA THR A 136 -22.90 13.68 1.55
C THR A 136 -21.84 12.81 2.21
N GLY A 137 -21.59 13.06 3.50
CA GLY A 137 -20.68 12.31 4.38
C GLY A 137 -21.15 10.88 4.64
N ILE A 138 -21.52 10.15 3.60
CA ILE A 138 -21.75 8.73 3.66
C ILE A 138 -20.37 8.09 3.61
N ALA A 139 -20.05 7.34 4.67
CA ALA A 139 -18.84 6.56 4.84
C ALA A 139 -18.34 6.08 3.48
N ALA A 140 -17.24 6.67 2.98
CA ALA A 140 -16.52 6.14 1.84
C ALA A 140 -16.13 4.73 2.26
N GLY A 141 -16.91 3.74 1.83
CA GLY A 141 -16.69 2.35 2.18
C GLY A 141 -15.27 2.05 1.79
N PHE A 142 -14.45 1.64 2.76
CA PHE A 142 -13.11 1.15 2.50
C PHE A 142 -13.29 -0.17 1.74
N ILE A 143 -13.59 -0.07 0.45
CA ILE A 143 -13.73 -1.23 -0.42
C ILE A 143 -12.34 -1.80 -0.52
N THR A 144 -12.16 -3.00 0.02
CA THR A 144 -10.93 -3.76 -0.13
C THR A 144 -10.59 -3.82 -1.62
N PRO A 145 -9.43 -3.29 -2.02
CA PRO A 145 -9.05 -3.26 -3.42
C PRO A 145 -8.88 -4.69 -3.88
N ASP A 146 -9.52 -5.01 -4.98
CA ASP A 146 -9.34 -6.27 -5.69
C ASP A 146 -8.81 -5.93 -7.08
N ALA A 147 -7.90 -6.74 -7.62
CA ALA A 147 -7.23 -6.43 -8.87
C ALA A 147 -8.24 -6.31 -10.03
N GLN A 148 -9.28 -7.16 -10.04
CA GLN A 148 -10.38 -7.03 -11.00
C GLN A 148 -11.13 -5.70 -10.80
N LYS A 149 -11.49 -5.35 -9.56
CA LYS A 149 -12.18 -4.07 -9.25
C LYS A 149 -11.35 -2.85 -9.62
N LEU A 150 -10.02 -2.93 -9.49
CA LEU A 150 -9.09 -1.89 -9.93
C LEU A 150 -9.14 -1.73 -11.45
N LEU A 151 -9.06 -2.83 -12.20
CA LEU A 151 -9.12 -2.79 -13.66
C LEU A 151 -10.46 -2.27 -14.18
N LEU A 152 -11.57 -2.63 -13.54
CA LEU A 152 -12.90 -2.17 -13.95
C LEU A 152 -13.13 -0.67 -13.69
N LYS A 153 -12.42 -0.09 -12.71
CA LYS A 153 -12.60 1.32 -12.30
C LYS A 153 -11.28 1.99 -11.91
N PRO A 154 -10.30 2.09 -12.84
CA PRO A 154 -8.95 2.56 -12.53
C PRO A 154 -8.93 4.01 -12.02
N GLN A 155 -9.83 4.84 -12.54
CA GLN A 155 -9.97 6.24 -12.15
C GLN A 155 -10.28 6.40 -10.66
N LEU A 156 -11.03 5.46 -10.07
CA LEU A 156 -11.33 5.48 -8.64
C LEU A 156 -10.08 5.25 -7.78
N TYR A 157 -9.03 4.65 -8.32
CA TYR A 157 -7.76 4.44 -7.62
C TYR A 157 -6.72 5.51 -7.96
N GLY A 158 -7.12 6.58 -8.66
CA GLY A 158 -6.23 7.67 -9.06
C GLY A 158 -5.31 7.32 -10.24
N LEU A 159 -5.62 6.24 -10.97
CA LEU A 159 -4.96 5.90 -12.24
C LEU A 159 -5.60 6.74 -13.35
N VAL A 160 -5.22 8.02 -13.37
CA VAL A 160 -5.67 9.03 -14.34
C VAL A 160 -4.46 9.67 -15.03
N ASP A 161 -4.71 10.44 -16.08
CA ASP A 161 -3.69 11.17 -16.85
C ASP A 161 -2.53 10.27 -17.30
N ASN A 162 -1.29 10.60 -16.88
CA ASN A 162 -0.07 9.86 -17.22
C ASN A 162 -0.01 8.44 -16.64
N TYR A 163 -0.87 8.12 -15.68
CA TYR A 163 -1.00 6.78 -15.09
C TYR A 163 -2.27 6.05 -15.55
N SER A 164 -2.96 6.57 -16.57
CA SER A 164 -4.12 5.88 -17.16
C SER A 164 -3.72 4.51 -17.72
N ILE A 165 -4.60 3.53 -17.53
CA ILE A 165 -4.43 2.13 -17.99
C ILE A 165 -5.58 1.69 -18.91
N SER A 166 -6.37 2.63 -19.45
CA SER A 166 -7.58 2.34 -20.22
C SER A 166 -7.32 1.45 -21.45
N GLU A 167 -6.15 1.56 -22.08
CA GLU A 167 -5.80 0.67 -23.20
C GLU A 167 -5.63 -0.78 -22.74
N PHE A 168 -4.95 -0.99 -21.61
CA PHE A 168 -4.77 -2.31 -21.02
C PHE A 168 -6.10 -2.90 -20.56
N GLU A 169 -6.92 -2.12 -19.86
CA GLU A 169 -8.27 -2.49 -19.45
C GLU A 169 -9.10 -2.98 -20.64
N ASN A 170 -9.24 -2.14 -21.68
CA ASN A 170 -10.02 -2.47 -22.88
C ASN A 170 -9.55 -3.80 -23.49
N ARG A 171 -8.23 -4.05 -23.47
CA ARG A 171 -7.65 -5.26 -24.03
C ARG A 171 -7.91 -6.50 -23.17
N VAL A 172 -7.84 -6.38 -21.85
CA VAL A 172 -8.20 -7.46 -20.92
C VAL A 172 -9.68 -7.83 -21.07
N SER A 173 -10.56 -6.83 -21.20
CA SER A 173 -12.00 -7.03 -21.42
C SER A 173 -12.27 -7.71 -22.77
N ASN A 174 -11.66 -7.23 -23.86
CA ASN A 174 -11.85 -7.80 -25.19
C ASN A 174 -11.32 -9.25 -25.34
N LEU A 175 -10.33 -9.63 -24.53
CA LEU A 175 -9.75 -10.97 -24.52
C LEU A 175 -10.41 -11.91 -23.51
N ASP A 176 -11.41 -11.44 -22.77
CA ASP A 176 -12.11 -12.18 -21.72
C ASP A 176 -11.14 -12.73 -20.64
N LEU A 177 -10.20 -11.90 -20.22
CA LEU A 177 -9.15 -12.24 -19.25
C LEU A 177 -9.39 -11.64 -17.85
N LEU A 178 -10.56 -11.04 -17.61
CA LEU A 178 -10.88 -10.39 -16.34
C LEU A 178 -10.84 -11.36 -15.15
N ASP A 179 -11.16 -12.63 -15.37
CA ASP A 179 -11.16 -13.66 -14.32
C ASP A 179 -9.76 -13.93 -13.76
N VAL A 180 -8.69 -13.70 -14.55
CA VAL A 180 -7.30 -13.84 -14.08
C VAL A 180 -6.99 -12.84 -12.96
N PHE A 181 -7.67 -11.70 -12.96
CA PHE A 181 -7.49 -10.65 -11.96
C PHE A 181 -8.44 -10.79 -10.77
N ASN A 182 -9.31 -11.79 -10.76
CA ASN A 182 -10.19 -12.14 -9.64
C ASN A 182 -9.67 -13.36 -8.86
N ILE A 183 -8.45 -13.83 -9.17
CA ILE A 183 -7.84 -14.95 -8.47
C ILE A 183 -7.46 -14.49 -7.05
N SER A 184 -8.05 -15.13 -6.04
CA SER A 184 -7.69 -14.92 -4.64
C SER A 184 -6.23 -15.29 -4.37
N GLY A 185 -5.51 -14.45 -3.63
CA GLY A 185 -4.16 -14.73 -3.18
C GLY A 185 -3.24 -13.50 -3.22
N LYS A 186 -1.97 -13.73 -2.89
CA LYS A 186 -0.91 -12.72 -2.94
C LYS A 186 -0.35 -12.66 -4.36
N ASN A 187 -1.08 -12.01 -5.26
CA ASN A 187 -0.73 -11.87 -6.66
C ASN A 187 -0.11 -10.51 -6.95
N THR A 188 0.95 -10.49 -7.76
CA THR A 188 1.56 -9.26 -8.26
C THR A 188 1.32 -9.17 -9.76
N PHE A 189 0.64 -8.10 -10.18
CA PHE A 189 0.32 -7.85 -11.59
C PHE A 189 1.17 -6.71 -12.14
N PHE A 190 1.79 -6.93 -13.30
CA PHE A 190 2.50 -5.88 -14.04
C PHE A 190 1.56 -5.26 -15.07
N ILE A 191 0.98 -4.12 -14.72
CA ILE A 191 0.01 -3.40 -15.55
C ILE A 191 0.72 -2.25 -16.27
N PRO A 192 0.81 -2.26 -17.62
CA PRO A 192 1.37 -1.15 -18.37
C PRO A 192 0.43 0.07 -18.36
N VAL A 193 1.01 1.26 -18.21
CA VAL A 193 0.29 2.53 -18.43
C VAL A 193 0.21 2.85 -19.92
N ASN A 194 -0.82 3.59 -20.34
CA ASN A 194 -1.04 3.96 -21.75
C ASN A 194 0.21 4.62 -22.37
N GLN A 195 0.88 5.49 -21.61
CA GLN A 195 2.11 6.14 -22.08
C GLN A 195 3.20 5.13 -22.48
N ALA A 196 3.31 4.00 -21.77
CA ALA A 196 4.30 2.98 -22.07
C ALA A 196 3.98 2.19 -23.34
N LEU A 197 2.70 2.10 -23.72
CA LEU A 197 2.24 1.41 -24.94
C LEU A 197 2.42 2.32 -26.17
N ASN A 198 2.14 3.61 -26.03
CA ASN A 198 2.23 4.60 -27.10
C ASN A 198 3.67 4.88 -27.59
N VAL A 199 4.70 4.56 -26.79
CA VAL A 199 6.11 4.69 -27.20
C VAL A 199 6.50 3.68 -28.29
N TYR A 200 5.79 2.55 -28.42
CA TYR A 200 6.17 1.46 -29.32
C TYR A 200 5.36 1.39 -30.62
N GLU A 201 4.32 2.21 -30.78
CA GLU A 201 3.59 2.33 -32.05
C GLU A 201 4.46 2.84 -33.21
N LYS A 202 5.66 3.39 -32.93
CA LYS A 202 6.62 3.81 -33.95
C LYS A 202 7.53 2.68 -34.49
N GLY A 203 7.34 1.41 -34.13
CA GLY A 203 8.11 0.34 -34.81
C GLY A 203 8.11 -1.09 -34.27
N CYS A 204 7.41 -1.44 -33.18
CA CYS A 204 7.33 -2.85 -32.75
C CYS A 204 5.87 -3.28 -32.53
N ALA A 205 5.44 -4.32 -33.25
CA ALA A 205 4.12 -4.93 -33.08
C ALA A 205 4.12 -5.86 -31.86
N TYR A 206 3.18 -5.65 -30.92
CA TYR A 206 3.00 -6.52 -29.77
C TYR A 206 2.19 -7.77 -30.14
N LEU A 207 2.85 -8.92 -30.30
CA LEU A 207 2.18 -10.20 -30.47
C LEU A 207 1.94 -10.85 -29.10
N TRP A 208 0.68 -10.85 -28.67
CA TRP A 208 0.24 -11.61 -27.50
C TRP A 208 -0.40 -12.91 -27.98
N LYS A 209 0.30 -14.04 -27.82
CA LYS A 209 -0.30 -15.37 -27.96
C LYS A 209 -0.72 -15.86 -26.59
N LYS A 210 -1.84 -16.58 -26.55
CA LYS A 210 -2.69 -17.00 -25.40
C LYS A 210 -2.02 -17.38 -24.07
N ARG A 211 -0.69 -17.51 -23.93
CA ARG A 211 0.01 -17.80 -22.67
C ARG A 211 1.40 -17.15 -22.49
N LEU A 212 1.90 -16.32 -23.41
CA LEU A 212 3.23 -15.70 -23.29
C LEU A 212 3.26 -14.30 -23.87
N PHE A 213 3.86 -13.37 -23.13
CA PHE A 213 4.30 -12.08 -23.64
C PHE A 213 5.60 -12.31 -24.43
N SER A 214 5.57 -12.17 -25.76
CA SER A 214 6.80 -12.23 -26.57
C SER A 214 7.08 -10.88 -27.21
N PHE A 215 8.28 -10.36 -26.97
CA PHE A 215 8.82 -9.21 -27.69
C PHE A 215 9.51 -9.70 -28.96
N SER A 216 9.08 -9.23 -30.14
CA SER A 216 9.91 -9.28 -31.34
C SER A 216 10.12 -7.85 -31.84
N CYS A 217 11.32 -7.31 -31.62
CA CYS A 217 11.75 -6.06 -32.25
C CYS A 217 12.82 -6.40 -33.30
N THR A 218 12.63 -5.90 -34.51
CA THR A 218 13.57 -6.04 -35.64
C THR A 218 14.66 -4.97 -35.68
N SER A 219 14.71 -4.06 -34.69
CA SER A 219 15.74 -3.02 -34.63
C SER A 219 16.55 -3.13 -33.34
N SER A 220 17.82 -3.48 -33.52
CA SER A 220 18.84 -3.61 -32.48
C SER A 220 19.39 -2.24 -32.07
N SER A 221 18.62 -1.43 -31.35
CA SER A 221 19.20 -0.39 -30.50
C SER A 221 18.14 0.18 -29.57
N LEU A 222 18.54 0.43 -28.32
CA LEU A 222 17.83 1.22 -27.30
C LEU A 222 16.69 0.53 -26.54
N ILE A 223 17.05 -0.31 -25.57
CA ILE A 223 16.27 -0.37 -24.32
C ILE A 223 17.25 -0.32 -23.12
N LYS A 224 17.54 0.91 -22.68
CA LYS A 224 18.03 1.20 -21.32
C LYS A 224 16.98 2.07 -20.63
N LYS A 225 16.54 1.63 -19.44
CA LYS A 225 15.88 2.35 -18.32
C LYS A 225 14.35 2.15 -18.11
N LYS A 226 14.07 1.37 -17.06
CA LYS A 226 13.15 1.52 -15.90
C LYS A 226 11.86 2.36 -16.01
N ALA A 227 10.76 1.78 -15.52
CA ALA A 227 9.86 2.33 -14.50
C ALA A 227 9.10 1.18 -13.79
N TRP A 228 8.89 1.28 -12.48
CA TRP A 228 8.41 0.18 -11.61
C TRP A 228 7.18 0.65 -10.82
N LEU A 229 6.14 -0.19 -10.74
CA LEU A 229 5.11 -0.14 -9.71
C LEU A 229 4.81 -1.58 -9.29
N CYS A 230 4.90 -1.87 -7.98
CA CYS A 230 4.38 -3.10 -7.36
C CYS A 230 3.05 -2.77 -6.69
N CYS A 231 2.04 -3.61 -6.94
CA CYS A 231 0.86 -3.78 -6.11
C CYS A 231 0.93 -5.15 -5.44
#